data_AF-H2KSP6-F1
#
_entry.id   AF-H2KSP6-F1
#
_cell.length_a   1.000
_cell.length_b   1.000
_cell.length_c   1.000
_cell.angle_alpha   90.00
_cell.angle_beta   90.00
_cell.angle_gamma   90.00
#
_symmetry.space_group_name_H-M   'P 1'
#
loop_
_entity.id
_entity.type
_entity.pdbx_description
1 polymer ?
#
loop_
_entity_poly.entity_id
_entity_poly.type
_entity_poly.pdbx_seq_one_letter_code
_entity_poly.pdbx_strand_id
1 'polypeptide(L)'
;MSFSLHLEKSAQKAFAVLRMIRRTFSRISRTDFQILYAAYVRPLLEYANQVNYSGRKKYVTLVERVRRAATKMVAGLKSMDY
;
A
#
# COMPACT_ATOMS: atom_id res chain seq x y z
N MET A 1 -17.89 0.31 15.86
CA MET A 1 -16.72 -0.42 15.30
C MET A 1 -15.48 0.44 15.49
N SER A 2 -14.37 -0.13 15.95
CA SER A 2 -13.13 0.64 16.18
C SER A 2 -12.42 0.96 14.86
N PHE A 3 -11.95 2.20 14.74
CA PHE A 3 -11.21 2.73 13.60
C PHE A 3 -10.02 1.85 13.18
N SER A 4 -9.31 1.26 14.16
CA SER A 4 -8.19 0.34 13.92
C SER A 4 -8.59 -0.92 13.15
N LEU A 5 -9.79 -1.45 13.39
CA LEU A 5 -10.26 -2.68 12.76
C LEU A 5 -10.61 -2.48 11.28
N HIS A 6 -11.09 -1.29 10.92
CA HIS A 6 -11.30 -0.91 9.52
C HIS A 6 -9.97 -0.80 8.76
N LEU A 7 -8.94 -0.23 9.40
CA LEU A 7 -7.61 -0.08 8.80
C LEU A 7 -6.92 -1.42 8.57
N GLU A 8 -6.97 -2.33 9.55
CA GLU A 8 -6.41 -3.67 9.42
C GLU A 8 -7.07 -4.42 8.26
N LYS A 9 -8.40 -4.36 8.14
CA LYS A 9 -9.13 -4.94 6.99
C LYS A 9 -8.73 -4.30 5.66
N SER A 10 -8.55 -2.98 5.61
CA SER A 10 -8.13 -2.28 4.39
C SER A 10 -6.71 -2.68 3.97
N ALA A 11 -5.77 -2.78 4.91
CA ALA A 11 -4.42 -3.23 4.62
C ALA A 11 -4.37 -4.71 4.21
N GLN A 12 -5.16 -5.58 4.84
CA GLN A 12 -5.29 -6.98 4.41
C GLN A 12 -5.77 -7.09 2.97
N LYS A 13 -6.78 -6.29 2.58
CA LYS A 13 -7.23 -6.22 1.18
C LYS A 13 -6.11 -5.74 0.25
N ALA A 14 -5.35 -4.71 0.64
CA ALA A 14 -4.22 -4.23 -0.15
C ALA A 14 -3.14 -5.32 -0.34
N PHE A 15 -2.79 -6.06 0.71
CA PHE A 15 -1.84 -7.18 0.60
C PHE A 15 -2.37 -8.32 -0.26
N ALA A 16 -3.67 -8.63 -0.19
CA ALA A 16 -4.29 -9.63 -1.05
C ALA A 16 -4.18 -9.23 -2.54
N VAL A 17 -4.50 -7.97 -2.85
CA VAL A 17 -4.37 -7.41 -4.21
C VAL A 17 -2.92 -7.47 -4.69
N LEU A 18 -1.95 -7.01 -3.88
CA LEU A 18 -0.53 -7.11 -4.20
C LEU A 18 -0.10 -8.56 -4.46
N ARG A 19 -0.57 -9.51 -3.65
CA ARG A 19 -0.26 -10.94 -3.83
C ARG A 19 -0.85 -11.50 -5.12
N MET A 20 -2.07 -11.10 -5.49
CA MET A 20 -2.68 -11.47 -6.76
C MET A 20 -1.90 -10.91 -7.94
N ILE A 21 -1.56 -9.62 -7.92
CA ILE A 21 -0.76 -8.97 -8.97
C ILE A 21 0.58 -9.69 -9.14
N ARG A 22 1.27 -10.03 -8.04
CA ARG A 22 2.55 -10.78 -8.11
C ARG A 22 2.41 -12.17 -8.72
N ARG A 23 1.25 -12.82 -8.55
CA ARG A 23 0.99 -14.15 -9.11
C ARG A 23 0.57 -14.11 -10.57
N THR A 24 -0.17 -13.09 -10.97
CA THR A 24 -0.69 -12.95 -12.33
C THR A 24 0.34 -12.35 -13.28
N PHE A 25 1.16 -11.40 -12.81
CA PHE A 25 2.14 -10.70 -13.62
C PHE A 25 3.56 -11.18 -13.29
N SER A 26 4.17 -11.92 -14.22
CA SER A 26 5.56 -12.40 -14.11
C SER A 26 6.58 -11.25 -14.16
N ARG A 27 6.21 -10.13 -14.78
CA ARG A 27 6.96 -8.87 -14.82
C ARG A 27 5.98 -7.71 -14.64
N ILE A 28 6.27 -6.82 -13.70
CA ILE A 28 5.50 -5.59 -13.48
C ILE A 28 6.38 -4.45 -13.97
N SER A 29 5.94 -3.72 -15.00
CA SER A 29 6.65 -2.52 -15.45
C SER A 29 6.45 -1.38 -14.45
N ARG A 30 7.33 -0.38 -14.49
CA ARG A 30 7.23 0.81 -13.62
C ARG A 30 5.90 1.55 -13.84
N THR A 31 5.41 1.57 -15.07
CA THR A 31 4.14 2.19 -15.46
C THR A 31 2.94 1.43 -14.90
N ASP A 32 2.93 0.10 -15.01
CA ASP A 32 1.87 -0.75 -14.43
C ASP A 32 1.81 -0.56 -12.91
N PHE A 33 2.97 -0.51 -12.27
CA PHE A 33 3.07 -0.27 -10.84
C PHE A 33 2.52 1.09 -10.43
N GLN A 34 2.82 2.16 -11.17
CA GLN A 34 2.30 3.50 -10.86
C GLN A 34 0.77 3.54 -10.94
N ILE A 35 0.19 2.90 -11.95
CA ILE A 35 -1.27 2.81 -12.11
C ILE A 35 -1.89 2.05 -10.93
N LEU A 36 -1.33 0.89 -10.59
CA LEU A 36 -1.81 0.06 -9.48
C LEU A 36 -1.61 0.74 -8.11
N TYR A 37 -0.49 1.42 -7.91
CA TYR A 37 -0.21 2.17 -6.68
C TYR A 37 -1.16 3.36 -6.53
N ALA A 38 -1.41 4.10 -7.61
CA ALA A 38 -2.36 5.22 -7.60
C ALA A 38 -3.80 4.76 -7.36
N ALA A 39 -4.22 3.61 -7.92
CA ALA A 39 -5.57 3.11 -7.75
C ALA A 39 -5.85 2.54 -6.35
N TYR A 40 -4.85 1.89 -5.72
CA TYR A 40 -5.08 1.15 -4.47
C TYR A 40 -4.38 1.72 -3.25
N VAL A 41 -3.21 2.36 -3.38
CA VAL A 41 -2.41 2.84 -2.23
C VAL A 41 -2.66 4.32 -1.96
N ARG A 42 -2.81 5.14 -3.01
CA ARG A 42 -3.11 6.58 -2.88
C ARG A 42 -4.40 6.87 -2.10
N PRO A 43 -5.52 6.16 -2.32
CA PRO A 43 -6.75 6.39 -1.53
C PRO A 43 -6.57 6.01 -0.05
N LEU A 44 -5.77 4.98 0.24
CA LEU A 44 -5.44 4.59 1.62
C LEU A 44 -4.58 5.65 2.32
N LEU A 45 -3.69 6.33 1.59
CA LEU A 45 -2.86 7.44 2.09
C LEU A 45 -3.66 8.73 2.25
N GLU A 46 -4.60 9.04 1.36
CA GLU A 46 -5.45 10.23 1.50
C GLU A 46 -6.40 10.07 2.68
N TYR A 47 -6.98 8.88 2.85
CA TYR A 47 -7.73 8.53 4.06
C TYR A 47 -6.86 8.60 5.31
N ALA A 48 -5.57 8.23 5.21
CA ALA A 48 -4.60 8.36 6.29
C ALA A 48 -4.44 9.79 6.77
N ASN A 49 -4.35 10.68 5.80
CA ASN A 49 -4.04 12.07 5.98
C ASN A 49 -5.26 12.86 6.50
N GLN A 50 -6.49 12.43 6.19
CA GLN A 50 -7.70 12.99 6.79
C GLN A 50 -7.90 12.54 8.25
N VAL A 51 -7.49 11.32 8.57
CA VAL A 51 -7.59 10.69 9.91
C VAL A 51 -6.55 11.23 10.90
N ASN A 52 -5.80 12.24 10.49
CA ASN A 52 -4.67 12.82 11.19
C ASN A 52 -5.12 13.58 12.47
N TYR A 53 -5.69 12.88 13.45
CA TYR A 53 -5.90 13.29 14.83
C TYR A 53 -5.75 12.05 15.75
N SER A 54 -4.72 12.09 16.61
CA SER A 54 -4.58 11.32 17.87
C SER A 54 -4.60 9.77 17.88
N GLY A 55 -3.81 9.04 17.06
CA GLY A 55 -3.66 7.58 17.27
C GLY A 55 -2.51 6.85 16.53
N ARG A 56 -1.55 7.58 15.97
CA ARG A 56 -1.02 7.33 14.61
C ARG A 56 0.09 6.29 14.40
N LYS A 57 0.76 5.73 15.41
CA LYS A 57 2.01 4.96 15.15
C LYS A 57 1.77 3.60 14.46
N LYS A 58 0.76 2.85 14.92
CA LYS A 58 0.41 1.53 14.33
C LYS A 58 -0.07 1.68 12.89
N TYR A 59 -0.78 2.75 12.60
CA TYR A 59 -1.34 3.00 11.28
C TYR A 59 -0.29 3.43 10.25
N VAL A 60 0.56 4.39 10.60
CA VAL A 60 1.70 4.78 9.76
C VAL A 60 2.57 3.56 9.44
N THR A 61 2.83 2.71 10.45
CA THR A 61 3.59 1.46 10.26
C THR A 61 2.89 0.50 9.28
N LEU A 62 1.57 0.39 9.32
CA LEU A 62 0.78 -0.49 8.44
C LEU A 62 0.83 -0.01 6.99
N VAL A 63 0.63 1.29 6.76
CA VAL A 63 0.69 1.93 5.45
C VAL A 63 2.10 1.82 4.86
N GLU A 64 3.13 2.06 5.67
CA GLU A 64 4.53 1.91 5.24
C GLU A 64 4.87 0.46 4.87
N ARG A 65 4.31 -0.54 5.57
CA ARG A 65 4.49 -1.96 5.20
C ARG A 65 3.86 -2.28 3.85
N VAL A 66 2.66 -1.79 3.59
CA VAL A 66 1.97 -1.98 2.29
C VAL A 66 2.78 -1.32 1.18
N ARG A 67 3.23 -0.07 1.38
CA ARG A 67 4.10 0.66 0.45
C ARG A 67 5.39 -0.13 0.16
N ARG A 68 6.10 -0.57 1.20
CA ARG A 68 7.38 -1.29 1.04
C ARG A 68 7.22 -2.61 0.28
N ALA A 69 6.14 -3.34 0.55
CA ALA A 69 5.82 -4.56 -0.18
C ALA A 69 5.52 -4.29 -1.65
N ALA A 70 4.77 -3.22 -1.93
CA ALA A 70 4.47 -2.79 -3.29
C ALA A 70 5.77 -2.45 -4.06
N THR A 71 6.65 -1.61 -3.52
CA THR A 71 7.91 -1.24 -4.19
C THR A 71 8.85 -2.42 -4.44
N LYS A 72 8.86 -3.44 -3.56
CA LYS A 72 9.66 -4.66 -3.76
C LYS A 72 9.19 -5.51 -4.94
N MET A 73 7.95 -5.34 -5.39
CA MET A 73 7.39 -6.12 -6.52
C MET A 73 7.84 -5.60 -7.89
N VAL A 74 8.40 -4.39 -7.98
CA VAL A 74 8.94 -3.87 -9.23
C VAL A 74 10.43 -4.17 -9.27
N ALA A 75 10.82 -5.11 -10.14
CA ALA A 75 12.22 -5.36 -10.44
C ALA A 75 12.85 -4.06 -10.98
N GLY A 76 13.59 -3.34 -10.13
CA GLY A 76 14.22 -2.06 -10.46
C GLY A 76 13.92 -0.89 -9.51
N LEU A 77 12.87 -0.95 -8.67
CA LEU A 77 12.56 0.12 -7.70
C LEU A 77 13.17 -0.14 -6.31
N LYS A 78 14.42 -0.63 -6.26
CA LYS A 78 15.15 -0.78 -5.00
C LYS A 78 15.61 0.58 -4.42
N SER A 79 15.54 1.64 -5.23
CA SER A 79 16.03 2.99 -4.91
C SER A 79 15.09 4.06 -5.46
N MET A 80 13.87 4.20 -4.93
CA MET A 80 13.21 5.50 -4.94
C MET A 80 13.39 6.11 -3.56
N ASP A 81 14.36 7.02 -3.49
CA ASP A 81 14.40 8.03 -2.45
C ASP A 81 13.15 8.90 -2.61
N TYR A 82 12.54 9.23 -1.48
CA TYR A 82 11.21 9.83 -1.38
C TYR A 82 11.23 11.29 -1.79
#